data_AF-A0AA86QXU5-F1
#
_entry.id   AF-A0AA86QXU5-F1
#
_cell.length_a   1.000
_cell.length_b   1.000
_cell.length_c   1.000
_cell.angle_alpha   90.00
_cell.angle_beta   90.00
_cell.angle_gamma   90.00
#
_symmetry.space_group_name_H-M   'P 1'
#
loop_
_entity.id
_entity.type
_entity.pdbx_description
1 polymer ?
#
loop_
_entity_poly.entity_id
_entity_poly.type
_entity_poly.pdbx_seq_one_letter_code
_entity_poly.pdbx_strand_id
1 'polypeptide(L)'
;MSLLTSQTFAEAFVKVISKKTDILFVNTNEAHKEYLLRQNGAKFDIWKNMSQTLNISAKKIHDYYHNTWSKQFYDNIAEYRDEIKKLVQSSYSQFGIQETVKSVIEQLKQQFPELNLHFQTVYQYVNYQVKNKCKTQFKRPNKQYQCERNGVGTQHNQNSEVSEPVFYFKFNVFEDETLKTGELTNSVSAEPIEETSPVLDFDSL
;
A
#
# COMPACT_ATOMS: atom_id res chain seq x y z
N MET A 1 16.98 19.19 20.91
CA MET A 1 15.91 18.41 20.22
C MET A 1 16.58 17.26 19.50
N SER A 2 16.13 16.03 19.72
CA SER A 2 16.64 14.88 18.94
C SER A 2 16.21 15.02 17.48
N LEU A 3 17.13 14.75 16.55
CA LEU A 3 16.79 14.69 15.13
C LEU A 3 16.07 13.36 14.85
N LEU A 4 14.95 13.43 14.14
CA LEU A 4 14.25 12.24 13.68
C LEU A 4 15.06 11.61 12.54
N THR A 5 15.76 10.52 12.82
CA THR A 5 16.48 9.72 11.82
C THR A 5 15.74 8.41 11.59
N SER A 6 16.02 7.73 10.47
CA SER A 6 15.40 6.43 10.18
C SER A 6 15.70 5.41 11.30
N GLN A 7 16.92 5.44 11.85
CA GLN A 7 17.34 4.57 12.93
C GLN A 7 16.60 4.87 14.24
N THR A 8 16.57 6.13 14.69
CA THR A 8 15.88 6.48 15.95
C THR A 8 14.38 6.23 15.85
N PHE A 9 13.79 6.42 14.67
CA PHE A 9 12.40 6.04 14.41
C PHE A 9 12.21 4.51 14.53
N ALA A 10 13.07 3.71 13.88
CA ALA A 10 12.95 2.26 13.86
C ALA A 10 13.05 1.64 15.27
N GLU A 11 14.02 2.10 16.07
CA GLU A 11 14.20 1.65 17.46
C GLU A 11 12.98 1.99 18.32
N ALA A 12 12.48 3.23 18.23
CA ALA A 12 11.28 3.65 18.95
C ALA A 12 10.04 2.90 18.49
N PHE A 13 9.91 2.63 17.18
CA PHE A 13 8.80 1.87 16.62
C PHE A 13 8.80 0.44 17.17
N VAL A 14 9.91 -0.30 17.05
CA VAL A 14 10.04 -1.66 17.60
C VAL A 14 9.70 -1.67 19.09
N LYS A 15 10.27 -0.75 19.88
CA LYS A 15 9.99 -0.67 21.32
C LYS A 15 8.50 -0.47 21.64
N VAL A 16 7.84 0.43 20.92
CA VAL A 16 6.41 0.73 21.14
C VAL A 16 5.53 -0.43 20.71
N ILE A 17 5.81 -1.06 19.56
CA ILE A 17 5.08 -2.25 19.11
C ILE A 17 5.29 -3.39 20.11
N SER A 18 6.53 -3.73 20.48
CA SER A 18 6.83 -4.80 21.44
C SER A 18 6.08 -4.63 22.76
N LYS A 19 6.11 -3.40 23.32
CA LYS A 19 5.38 -3.09 24.56
C LYS A 19 3.87 -3.26 24.41
N LYS A 20 3.33 -2.92 23.23
CA LYS A 20 1.88 -2.98 22.99
C LYS A 20 1.40 -4.41 22.72
N THR A 21 2.25 -5.25 22.14
CA THR A 21 1.89 -6.61 21.74
C THR A 21 2.32 -7.67 22.74
N ASP A 22 3.16 -7.30 23.70
CA ASP A 22 3.85 -8.22 24.62
C ASP A 22 4.68 -9.28 23.86
N ILE A 23 5.24 -8.89 22.71
CA ILE A 23 6.11 -9.73 21.87
C ILE A 23 7.44 -9.00 21.68
N LEU A 24 8.55 -9.71 21.84
CA LEU A 24 9.86 -9.13 21.55
C LEU A 24 10.22 -9.34 20.08
N PHE A 25 10.36 -8.24 19.33
CA PHE A 25 10.81 -8.29 17.93
C PHE A 25 12.32 -8.14 17.85
N VAL A 26 12.96 -9.00 17.03
CA VAL A 26 14.42 -8.96 16.80
C VAL A 26 14.75 -7.89 15.75
N ASN A 27 13.85 -7.70 14.79
CA ASN A 27 14.05 -6.75 13.69
C ASN A 27 12.81 -5.89 13.42
N THR A 28 13.05 -4.82 12.68
CA THR A 28 12.02 -3.84 12.31
C THR A 28 10.97 -4.41 11.36
N ASN A 29 11.34 -5.36 10.50
CA ASN A 29 10.41 -5.95 9.53
C ASN A 29 9.29 -6.74 10.23
N GLU A 30 9.62 -7.51 11.26
CA GLU A 30 8.65 -8.26 12.06
C GLU A 30 7.69 -7.33 12.79
N ALA A 31 8.21 -6.29 13.45
CA ALA A 31 7.39 -5.28 14.13
C ALA A 31 6.45 -4.56 13.14
N HIS A 32 6.91 -4.28 11.91
CA HIS A 32 6.09 -3.67 10.87
C HIS A 32 4.98 -4.61 10.38
N LYS A 33 5.30 -5.90 10.14
CA LYS A 33 4.29 -6.91 9.77
C LYS A 33 3.22 -7.04 10.86
N GLU A 34 3.64 -7.16 12.11
CA GLU A 34 2.72 -7.20 13.26
C GLU A 34 1.86 -5.95 13.32
N TYR A 35 2.44 -4.77 13.13
CA TYR A 35 1.69 -3.51 13.07
C TYR A 35 0.60 -3.55 11.99
N LEU A 36 0.91 -4.05 10.79
CA LEU A 36 -0.06 -4.11 9.68
C LEU A 36 -1.26 -5.02 10.01
N LEU A 37 -1.02 -6.17 10.66
CA LEU A 37 -2.05 -7.15 11.03
C LEU A 37 -3.07 -6.62 12.05
N ARG A 38 -2.76 -5.54 12.76
CA ARG A 38 -3.64 -4.99 13.79
C ARG A 38 -4.79 -4.18 13.20
N GLN A 39 -5.97 -4.33 13.78
CA GLN A 39 -7.11 -3.48 13.45
C GLN A 39 -6.85 -2.00 13.81
N ASN A 40 -7.53 -1.09 13.12
CA ASN A 40 -7.38 0.36 13.30
C ASN A 40 -7.55 0.82 14.76
N GLY A 41 -8.47 0.23 15.53
CA GLY A 41 -8.64 0.53 16.95
C GLY A 41 -7.39 0.21 17.79
N ALA A 42 -6.70 -0.89 17.48
CA ALA A 42 -5.47 -1.26 18.15
C ALA A 42 -4.28 -0.37 17.74
N LYS A 43 -4.34 0.35 16.62
CA LYS A 43 -3.28 1.26 16.17
C LYS A 43 -3.36 2.67 16.80
N PHE A 44 -4.47 3.00 17.46
CA PHE A 44 -4.86 4.37 17.84
C PHE A 44 -3.85 5.15 18.72
N ASP A 45 -3.10 4.48 19.57
CA ASP A 45 -2.18 5.10 20.54
C ASP A 45 -0.69 4.95 20.17
N ILE A 46 -0.35 4.22 19.09
CA ILE A 46 1.03 3.89 18.75
C ILE A 46 1.83 5.18 18.50
N TRP A 47 1.26 6.09 17.73
CA TRP A 47 1.88 7.38 17.42
C TRP A 47 2.00 8.29 18.65
N LYS A 48 1.05 8.18 19.58
CA LYS A 48 1.11 8.90 20.87
C LYS A 48 2.25 8.34 21.73
N ASN A 49 2.39 7.03 21.83
CA ASN A 49 3.48 6.41 22.59
C ASN A 49 4.86 6.68 21.96
N MET A 50 4.95 6.69 20.63
CA MET A 50 6.16 7.13 19.93
C MET A 50 6.45 8.62 20.16
N SER A 51 5.43 9.48 20.23
CA SER A 51 5.61 10.91 20.50
C SER A 51 6.26 11.18 21.85
N GLN A 52 5.88 10.41 22.87
CA GLN A 52 6.49 10.46 24.20
C GLN A 52 7.92 9.95 24.19
N THR A 53 8.20 8.91 23.42
CA THR A 53 9.55 8.30 23.32
C THR A 53 10.54 9.20 22.60
N LEU A 54 10.10 9.86 21.52
CA LEU A 54 10.96 10.66 20.64
C LEU A 54 10.93 12.17 20.97
N ASN A 55 10.01 12.60 21.84
CA ASN A 55 9.72 14.02 22.10
C ASN A 55 9.43 14.81 20.81
N ILE A 56 8.59 14.24 19.94
CA ILE A 56 8.15 14.80 18.65
C ILE A 56 6.64 14.65 18.55
N SER A 57 5.94 15.59 17.90
CA SER A 57 4.48 15.49 17.76
C SER A 57 4.04 14.18 17.08
N ALA A 58 2.98 13.56 17.59
CA ALA A 58 2.42 12.31 17.05
C ALA A 58 2.05 12.44 15.57
N LYS A 59 1.53 13.62 15.16
CA LYS A 59 1.24 13.92 13.75
C LYS A 59 2.48 13.81 12.87
N LYS A 60 3.61 14.41 13.27
CA LYS A 60 4.85 14.37 12.49
C LYS A 60 5.41 12.95 12.39
N ILE A 61 5.27 12.14 13.45
CA ILE A 61 5.67 10.73 13.47
C ILE A 61 4.80 9.91 12.51
N HIS A 62 3.48 10.08 12.58
CA HIS A 62 2.53 9.44 11.67
C HIS A 62 2.81 9.81 10.20
N ASP A 63 2.99 11.09 9.92
CA ASP A 63 3.26 11.57 8.57
C ASP A 63 4.61 11.05 8.05
N TYR A 64 5.64 10.98 8.91
CA TYR A 64 6.93 10.40 8.56
C TYR A 64 6.83 8.90 8.26
N TYR A 65 6.06 8.16 9.07
CA TYR A 65 5.79 6.74 8.86
C TYR A 65 5.21 6.49 7.46
N HIS A 66 4.07 7.10 7.15
CA HIS A 66 3.35 6.82 5.91
C HIS A 66 4.06 7.36 4.65
N ASN A 67 4.73 8.51 4.76
CA ASN A 67 5.32 9.15 3.58
C ASN A 67 6.74 8.69 3.28
N THR A 68 7.48 8.21 4.29
CA THR A 68 8.91 7.93 4.17
C THR A 68 9.26 6.53 4.65
N TRP A 69 9.05 6.24 5.93
CA TRP A 69 9.66 5.08 6.56
C TRP A 69 9.00 3.75 6.15
N SER A 70 7.67 3.69 6.00
CA SER A 70 6.98 2.46 5.61
C SER A 70 7.38 1.99 4.21
N LYS A 71 7.81 2.89 3.33
CA LYS A 71 8.14 2.58 1.93
C LYS A 71 9.33 1.63 1.77
N GLN A 72 10.20 1.54 2.78
CA GLN A 72 11.36 0.65 2.74
C GLN A 72 10.99 -0.84 2.80
N PHE A 73 9.75 -1.19 3.18
CA PHE A 73 9.26 -2.57 3.23
C PHE A 73 8.54 -3.03 1.96
N TYR A 74 8.51 -2.16 0.94
CA TYR A 74 7.81 -2.42 -0.32
C TYR A 74 8.78 -2.38 -1.49
N ASP A 75 8.45 -3.10 -2.54
CA ASP A 75 9.23 -3.13 -3.76
C ASP A 75 9.17 -1.78 -4.49
N ASN A 76 10.24 -1.48 -5.21
CA ASN A 76 10.36 -0.24 -5.95
C ASN A 76 9.50 -0.27 -7.21
N ILE A 77 8.39 0.47 -7.20
CA ILE A 77 7.50 0.62 -8.35
C ILE A 77 8.21 1.13 -9.62
N ALA A 78 9.36 1.80 -9.49
CA ALA A 78 10.10 2.34 -10.63
C ALA A 78 10.46 1.27 -11.67
N GLU A 79 10.73 0.05 -11.22
CA GLU A 79 11.11 -1.10 -12.04
C GLU A 79 9.95 -1.62 -12.90
N TYR A 80 8.71 -1.32 -12.51
CA TYR A 80 7.48 -1.82 -13.15
C TYR A 80 6.71 -0.73 -13.90
N ARG A 81 7.28 0.47 -14.04
CA ARG A 81 6.58 1.62 -14.62
C ARG A 81 6.12 1.38 -16.05
N ASP A 82 6.91 0.68 -16.85
CA ASP A 82 6.58 0.46 -18.26
C ASP A 82 5.50 -0.61 -18.43
N GLU A 83 5.51 -1.65 -17.61
CA GLU A 83 4.45 -2.66 -17.48
C GLU A 83 3.15 -1.98 -17.06
N ILE A 84 3.18 -1.14 -16.03
CA ILE A 84 2.00 -0.39 -15.57
C ILE A 84 1.45 0.51 -16.70
N LYS A 85 2.31 1.20 -17.46
CA LYS A 85 1.85 2.00 -18.61
C LYS A 85 1.17 1.15 -19.68
N LYS A 86 1.69 -0.05 -19.98
CA LYS A 86 1.08 -0.98 -20.94
C LYS A 86 -0.31 -1.40 -20.47
N LEU A 87 -0.45 -1.78 -19.19
CA LEU A 87 -1.73 -2.14 -18.58
C LEU A 87 -2.74 -0.98 -18.60
N VAL A 88 -2.29 0.24 -18.27
CA VAL A 88 -3.14 1.44 -18.37
C VAL A 88 -3.60 1.65 -19.81
N GLN A 89 -2.71 1.49 -20.79
CA GLN A 89 -3.04 1.69 -22.19
C GLN A 89 -4.06 0.66 -22.71
N SER A 90 -3.98 -0.60 -22.26
CA SER A 90 -4.94 -1.63 -22.65
C SER A 90 -6.30 -1.45 -21.97
N SER A 91 -6.33 -1.11 -20.68
CA SER A 91 -7.58 -0.98 -19.91
C SER A 91 -8.32 0.33 -20.18
N TYR A 92 -7.59 1.43 -20.45
CA TYR A 92 -8.21 2.75 -20.63
C TYR A 92 -9.14 2.84 -21.84
N SER A 93 -8.92 2.02 -22.87
CA SER A 93 -9.82 1.97 -24.04
C SER A 93 -11.19 1.37 -23.73
N GLN A 94 -11.33 0.67 -22.60
CA GLN A 94 -12.51 -0.12 -22.26
C GLN A 94 -13.34 0.49 -21.13
N PHE A 95 -12.71 1.21 -20.20
CA PHE A 95 -13.34 1.63 -18.95
C PHE A 95 -13.15 3.12 -18.62
N GLY A 96 -13.96 3.60 -17.66
CA GLY A 96 -13.75 4.90 -17.03
C GLY A 96 -12.47 4.96 -16.21
N ILE A 97 -12.13 6.15 -15.69
CA ILE A 97 -10.88 6.38 -14.95
C ILE A 97 -10.80 5.45 -13.73
N GLN A 98 -11.86 5.36 -12.93
CA GLN A 98 -11.85 4.61 -11.67
C GLN A 98 -11.71 3.10 -11.91
N GLU A 99 -12.48 2.60 -12.87
CA GLU A 99 -12.49 1.19 -13.28
C GLU A 99 -11.15 0.80 -13.92
N THR A 100 -10.53 1.70 -14.68
CA THR A 100 -9.17 1.51 -15.21
C THR A 100 -8.17 1.36 -14.08
N VAL A 101 -8.22 2.23 -13.06
CA VAL A 101 -7.29 2.11 -11.92
C VAL A 101 -7.47 0.77 -11.21
N LYS A 102 -8.72 0.36 -10.92
CA LYS A 102 -9.01 -0.91 -10.26
C LYS A 102 -8.52 -2.10 -11.10
N SER A 103 -8.85 -2.13 -12.39
CA SER A 103 -8.47 -3.19 -13.34
C SER A 103 -6.95 -3.33 -13.46
N VAL A 104 -6.20 -2.22 -13.52
CA VAL A 104 -4.74 -2.25 -13.61
C VAL A 104 -4.12 -2.79 -12.32
N ILE A 105 -4.64 -2.41 -11.16
CA ILE A 105 -4.14 -2.92 -9.87
C ILE A 105 -4.40 -4.43 -9.75
N GLU A 106 -5.59 -4.90 -10.14
CA GLU A 106 -5.91 -6.34 -10.14
C GLU A 106 -4.98 -7.12 -11.08
N GLN A 107 -4.74 -6.60 -12.30
CA GLN A 107 -3.81 -7.23 -13.25
C GLN A 107 -2.37 -7.26 -12.72
N LEU A 108 -1.90 -6.20 -12.04
CA LEU A 108 -0.57 -6.20 -11.42
C LEU A 108 -0.45 -7.27 -10.33
N LYS A 109 -1.47 -7.41 -9.47
CA LYS A 109 -1.49 -8.46 -8.44
C LYS A 109 -1.47 -9.86 -9.04
N GLN A 110 -2.16 -10.06 -10.16
CA GLN A 110 -2.17 -11.35 -10.86
C GLN A 110 -0.85 -11.66 -11.58
N GLN A 111 -0.22 -10.65 -12.21
CA GLN A 111 1.04 -10.82 -12.93
C GLN A 111 2.23 -10.99 -11.99
N PHE A 112 2.18 -10.37 -10.81
CA PHE A 112 3.29 -10.34 -9.86
C PHE A 112 2.83 -10.63 -8.43
N PRO A 113 2.38 -11.88 -8.14
CA PRO A 113 1.82 -12.22 -6.83
C PRO A 113 2.84 -12.14 -5.69
N GLU A 114 4.13 -12.28 -5.98
CA GLU A 114 5.21 -12.20 -5.01
C GLU A 114 5.63 -10.75 -4.68
N LEU A 115 5.20 -9.76 -5.47
CA LEU A 115 5.61 -8.38 -5.24
C LEU A 115 4.77 -7.71 -4.15
N ASN A 116 5.46 -7.16 -3.18
CA ASN A 116 4.87 -6.34 -2.15
C ASN A 116 4.94 -4.87 -2.57
N LEU A 117 4.02 -4.44 -3.43
CA LEU A 117 3.94 -3.05 -3.89
C LEU A 117 3.16 -2.17 -2.91
N HIS A 118 3.67 -0.96 -2.64
CA HIS A 118 2.94 0.01 -1.83
C HIS A 118 1.70 0.53 -2.58
N PHE A 119 0.51 0.06 -2.16
CA PHE A 119 -0.76 0.30 -2.85
C PHE A 119 -1.03 1.77 -3.16
N GLN A 120 -0.83 2.67 -2.20
CA GLN A 120 -1.09 4.11 -2.41
C GLN A 120 -0.17 4.69 -3.50
N THR A 121 1.07 4.23 -3.57
CA THR A 121 2.03 4.68 -4.59
C THR A 121 1.64 4.15 -5.97
N VAL A 122 1.24 2.88 -6.06
CA VAL A 122 0.70 2.30 -7.31
C VAL A 122 -0.53 3.06 -7.76
N TYR A 123 -1.51 3.24 -6.88
CA TYR A 123 -2.74 3.98 -7.17
C TYR A 123 -2.46 5.39 -7.68
N GLN A 124 -1.60 6.15 -6.99
CA GLN A 124 -1.22 7.50 -7.41
C GLN A 124 -0.57 7.52 -8.79
N TYR A 125 0.33 6.58 -9.06
CA TYR A 125 1.00 6.48 -10.35
C TYR A 125 0.03 6.11 -11.48
N VAL A 126 -0.84 5.11 -11.27
CA VAL A 126 -1.84 4.70 -12.26
C VAL A 126 -2.82 5.84 -12.55
N ASN A 127 -3.34 6.49 -11.50
CA ASN A 127 -4.24 7.65 -11.66
C ASN A 127 -3.56 8.80 -12.42
N TYR A 128 -2.28 9.06 -12.16
CA TYR A 128 -1.50 10.03 -12.93
C TYR A 128 -1.39 9.65 -14.41
N GLN A 129 -1.10 8.38 -14.72
CA GLN A 129 -1.01 7.91 -16.12
C GLN A 129 -2.35 8.06 -16.85
N VAL A 130 -3.46 7.67 -16.20
CA VAL A 130 -4.80 7.78 -16.77
C VAL A 130 -5.16 9.24 -17.06
N LYS A 131 -4.95 10.15 -16.10
CA LYS A 131 -5.21 11.59 -16.28
C LYS A 131 -4.39 12.21 -17.41
N ASN A 132 -3.14 11.82 -17.56
CA ASN A 132 -2.29 12.30 -18.65
C ASN A 132 -2.81 11.87 -20.02
N LYS A 133 -3.35 10.65 -20.14
CA LYS A 133 -3.97 10.16 -21.38
C LYS A 133 -5.22 10.95 -21.75
N CYS A 134 -6.09 11.27 -20.78
CA CYS A 134 -7.23 12.15 -21.01
C CYS A 134 -6.78 13.49 -21.60
N LYS A 135 -5.77 14.14 -21.00
CA LYS A 135 -5.27 15.44 -21.48
C LYS A 135 -4.75 15.38 -22.91
N THR A 136 -4.11 14.29 -23.33
CA THR A 136 -3.61 14.15 -24.71
C THR A 136 -4.73 13.99 -25.74
N GLN A 137 -5.86 13.35 -25.38
CA GLN A 137 -6.98 13.18 -26.30
C GLN A 137 -7.80 14.46 -26.50
N PHE A 138 -7.88 15.32 -25.47
CA PHE A 138 -8.63 16.58 -25.53
C PHE A 138 -7.84 17.76 -26.09
N LYS A 139 -6.52 17.63 -26.29
CA LYS A 139 -5.77 18.56 -27.14
C LYS A 139 -6.15 18.31 -28.59
N ARG A 140 -7.36 18.77 -28.97
CA ARG A 140 -7.74 18.91 -30.38
C ARG A 140 -6.62 19.69 -31.08
N PRO A 141 -6.22 19.31 -32.31
CA PRO A 141 -5.35 20.16 -33.09
C PRO A 141 -6.01 21.54 -33.12
N ASN A 142 -5.31 22.52 -32.58
CA ASN A 142 -5.68 23.91 -32.70
C ASN A 142 -5.79 24.12 -34.22
N LYS A 143 -7.01 24.05 -34.77
CA LYS A 143 -7.25 24.43 -36.16
C LYS A 143 -6.73 25.84 -36.19
N GLN A 144 -5.58 25.99 -36.83
CA GLN A 144 -4.98 27.26 -37.13
C GLN A 144 -5.99 27.93 -38.05
N TYR A 145 -6.98 28.60 -37.46
CA TYR A 145 -7.85 29.51 -38.16
C TYR A 145 -6.89 30.58 -38.67
N GLN A 146 -6.46 30.43 -39.92
CA GLN A 146 -6.04 31.57 -40.72
C GLN A 146 -7.30 32.43 -40.84
N CYS A 147 -7.53 33.28 -39.83
CA CYS A 147 -8.36 34.45 -39.99
C CYS A 147 -7.63 35.34 -41.00
N GLU A 148 -8.01 35.20 -42.27
CA GLU A 148 -7.84 36.29 -43.22
C GLU A 148 -8.51 37.51 -42.59
N ARG A 149 -7.67 38.47 -42.20
CA ARG A 149 -8.10 39.75 -41.63
C ARG A 149 -9.05 40.40 -42.63
N ASN A 150 -10.31 40.57 -42.23
CA ASN A 150 -11.09 41.73 -42.63
C ASN A 150 -12.05 42.11 -41.49
N GLY A 151 -11.72 43.22 -40.82
CA GLY A 151 -12.70 44.20 -40.33
C GLY A 151 -13.43 43.94 -39.01
N VAL A 152 -12.96 44.63 -37.97
CA VAL A 152 -13.72 45.43 -36.97
C VAL A 152 -14.91 44.76 -36.24
N GLY A 153 -14.76 44.60 -34.92
CA GLY A 153 -15.90 44.41 -34.02
C GLY A 153 -15.49 43.91 -32.63
N THR A 154 -15.11 44.83 -31.74
CA THR A 154 -14.79 44.57 -30.33
C THR A 154 -16.06 44.23 -29.54
N GLN A 155 -16.17 43.02 -28.99
CA GLN A 155 -17.01 42.79 -27.80
C GLN A 155 -16.34 41.86 -26.79
N HIS A 156 -16.46 42.32 -25.54
CA HIS A 156 -15.91 41.83 -24.30
C HIS A 156 -16.68 40.58 -23.86
N ASN A 157 -16.02 39.43 -23.71
CA ASN A 157 -16.67 38.21 -23.24
C ASN A 157 -16.00 37.69 -21.97
N GLN A 158 -16.84 37.39 -20.98
CA GLN A 158 -16.48 37.11 -19.59
C GLN A 158 -16.00 35.67 -19.45
N ASN A 159 -14.82 35.51 -18.84
CA ASN A 159 -14.20 34.22 -18.53
C ASN A 159 -15.08 33.44 -17.53
N SER A 160 -15.59 32.29 -17.96
CA SER A 160 -16.17 31.28 -17.05
C SER A 160 -15.04 30.37 -16.58
N GLU A 161 -14.61 30.58 -15.34
CA GLU A 161 -13.63 29.76 -14.64
C GLU A 161 -14.27 28.40 -14.28
N VAL A 162 -13.98 27.37 -15.07
CA VAL A 162 -14.45 26.01 -14.79
C VAL A 162 -13.65 25.44 -13.62
N SER A 163 -14.24 25.53 -12.43
CA SER A 163 -13.78 24.89 -11.21
C SER A 163 -13.73 23.36 -11.41
N GLU A 164 -12.53 22.79 -11.46
CA GLU A 164 -12.35 21.33 -11.46
C GLU A 164 -12.74 20.76 -10.08
N PRO A 165 -13.60 19.74 -10.01
CA PRO A 165 -13.96 19.10 -8.74
C PRO A 165 -12.74 18.43 -8.09
N VAL A 166 -12.36 18.92 -6.91
CA VAL A 166 -11.34 18.30 -6.05
C VAL A 166 -11.96 17.09 -5.34
N PHE A 167 -11.82 15.91 -5.94
CA PHE A 167 -12.27 14.66 -5.33
C PHE A 167 -11.31 14.21 -4.21
N TYR A 168 -11.63 14.59 -2.96
CA TYR A 168 -11.03 14.00 -1.76
C TYR A 168 -11.65 12.63 -1.50
N PHE A 169 -10.92 11.56 -1.81
CA PHE A 169 -11.32 10.21 -1.41
C PHE A 169 -10.89 9.93 0.03
N LYS A 170 -11.87 9.60 0.87
CA LYS A 170 -11.64 9.01 2.18
C LYS A 170 -11.23 7.56 1.95
N PHE A 171 -9.94 7.26 2.11
CA PHE A 171 -9.42 5.91 1.98
C PHE A 171 -9.92 5.08 3.16
N ASN A 172 -10.96 4.28 2.95
CA ASN A 172 -11.06 3.03 3.69
C ASN A 172 -9.94 2.16 3.13
N VAL A 173 -8.89 2.00 3.92
CA VAL A 173 -7.81 1.06 3.62
C VAL A 173 -8.50 -0.26 3.25
N PHE A 174 -8.37 -0.65 1.99
CA PHE A 174 -8.76 -1.96 1.52
C PHE A 174 -7.77 -2.92 2.18
N GLU A 175 -8.03 -3.28 3.44
CA GLU A 175 -7.27 -4.30 4.14
C GLU A 175 -7.52 -5.59 3.37
N ASP A 176 -6.47 -6.06 2.70
CA ASP A 176 -6.48 -7.28 1.91
C ASP A 176 -6.79 -8.44 2.86
N GLU A 177 -8.02 -8.97 2.81
CA GLU A 177 -8.43 -10.16 3.57
C GLU A 177 -7.65 -11.42 3.16
N THR A 178 -6.80 -11.34 2.12
CA THR A 178 -6.04 -12.47 1.58
C THR A 178 -4.90 -12.97 2.46
N LEU A 179 -4.54 -12.27 3.54
CA LEU A 179 -3.52 -12.74 4.50
C LEU A 179 -4.07 -13.64 5.63
N LYS A 180 -5.36 -14.02 5.60
CA LYS A 180 -6.01 -14.76 6.70
C LYS A 180 -6.05 -16.29 6.61
N THR A 181 -5.59 -16.95 5.54
CA THR A 181 -5.69 -18.42 5.45
C THR A 181 -4.45 -19.06 4.87
N GLY A 182 -3.39 -19.09 5.68
CA GLY A 182 -2.31 -20.06 5.58
C GLY A 182 -2.35 -20.98 6.79
N GLU A 183 -3.38 -21.82 6.91
CA GLU A 183 -3.35 -22.96 7.83
C GLU A 183 -2.26 -23.93 7.34
N LEU A 184 -1.05 -23.77 7.89
CA LEU A 184 -0.05 -24.83 7.92
C LEU A 184 -0.55 -25.93 8.85
N THR A 185 -1.38 -26.83 8.32
CA THR A 185 -1.64 -28.12 8.96
C THR A 185 -0.40 -28.98 8.81
N ASN A 186 0.56 -28.81 9.73
CA ASN A 186 1.55 -29.84 10.01
C ASN A 186 0.80 -31.04 10.62
N SER A 187 0.30 -31.91 9.76
CA SER A 187 -0.17 -33.24 10.11
C SER A 187 1.05 -34.11 10.43
N VAL A 188 1.56 -33.97 11.65
CA VAL A 188 2.43 -34.98 12.26
C VAL A 188 1.55 -36.20 12.51
N SER A 189 1.66 -37.19 11.61
CA SER A 189 1.17 -38.55 11.90
C SER A 189 1.97 -39.08 13.08
N ALA A 190 1.32 -39.15 14.24
CA ALA A 190 1.81 -39.93 15.36
C ALA A 190 1.58 -41.40 15.03
N GLU A 191 2.66 -42.14 14.79
CA GLU A 191 2.60 -43.60 14.77
C GLU A 191 2.28 -44.11 16.20
N PRO A 192 1.39 -45.11 16.35
CA PRO A 192 1.09 -45.70 17.64
C PRO A 192 2.29 -46.54 18.10
N ILE A 193 2.80 -46.23 19.29
CA ILE A 193 3.79 -47.04 19.99
C ILE A 193 3.06 -48.30 20.47
N GLU A 194 3.36 -49.44 19.85
CA GLU A 194 2.91 -50.75 20.34
C GLU A 194 3.59 -51.05 21.69
N GLU A 195 2.79 -51.04 22.74
CA GLU A 195 3.16 -51.39 24.09
C GLU A 195 3.27 -52.92 24.19
N THR A 196 4.45 -53.47 23.88
CA THR A 196 4.73 -54.89 24.09
C THR A 196 5.03 -55.14 25.58
N SER A 197 4.03 -55.64 26.30
CA SER A 197 4.18 -56.17 27.65
C SER A 197 5.16 -57.35 27.69
N PRO A 198 6.12 -57.40 28.64
CA PRO A 198 6.99 -58.56 28.82
C PRO A 198 6.23 -59.72 29.49
N VAL A 199 6.20 -60.86 28.81
CA VAL A 199 5.85 -62.16 29.37
C VAL A 199 6.98 -62.57 30.33
N LEU A 200 6.69 -62.57 31.63
CA LEU A 200 7.55 -63.19 32.63
C LEU A 200 7.16 -64.66 32.73
N ASP A 201 7.91 -65.52 32.04
CA ASP A 201 7.91 -66.97 32.27
C ASP A 201 8.49 -67.25 33.65
N PHE A 202 7.63 -67.74 34.55
CA PHE A 202 8.01 -68.33 35.81
C PHE A 202 7.69 -69.82 35.73
N ASP A 203 8.67 -70.61 35.28
CA ASP A 203 8.70 -72.04 35.55
C ASP A 203 10.13 -72.53 35.85
N SER A 204 10.37 -72.62 37.16
CA SER A 204 10.91 -73.77 37.90
C SER A 204 12.23 -74.47 37.50
N LEU A 205 13.16 -74.43 38.48
CA LEU A 205 14.10 -75.48 38.94
C LEU A 205 15.29 -75.88 38.04
#